data_AF-A0A352W4V9-F1
#
_entry.id   AF-A0A352W4V9-F1
#
_cell.length_a   1.000
_cell.length_b   1.000
_cell.length_c   1.000
_cell.angle_alpha   90.00
_cell.angle_beta   90.00
_cell.angle_gamma   90.00
#
_symmetry.space_group_name_H-M   'P 1'
#
loop_
_entity.id
_entity.type
_entity.pdbx_description
1 polymer ?
#
loop_
_entity_poly.entity_id
_entity_poly.type
_entity_poly.pdbx_seq_one_letter_code
_entity_poly.pdbx_strand_id
1 'polypeptide(L)'
;MIRTNSVKESITVNIFGKDYKLASKDTNAETMKSIASLLNTRMLKTAAGAKVMNPSIIAVMTALNLLEENIKLKRLYKYNTDIWN
;
A
#
# COMPACT_ATOMS: atom_id res chain seq x y z
N MET A 1 7.76 -34.91 11.09
CA MET A 1 7.96 -33.70 10.26
C MET A 1 6.64 -33.31 9.60
N ILE A 2 5.98 -32.25 10.08
CA ILE A 2 4.78 -31.71 9.43
C ILE A 2 5.27 -30.66 8.42
N ARG A 3 5.07 -30.91 7.12
CA ARG A 3 5.26 -29.90 6.08
C ARG A 3 4.13 -28.88 6.23
N THR A 4 4.41 -27.72 6.82
CA THR A 4 3.49 -26.57 6.76
C THR A 4 3.46 -26.06 5.32
N ASN A 5 2.52 -26.60 4.54
CA ASN A 5 2.23 -26.09 3.21
C ASN A 5 1.53 -24.73 3.40
N SER A 6 2.33 -23.65 3.43
CA SER A 6 1.82 -22.28 3.46
C SER A 6 1.13 -22.01 2.13
N VAL A 7 -0.17 -22.30 2.07
CA VAL A 7 -1.01 -21.94 0.94
C VAL A 7 -0.93 -20.42 0.82
N LYS A 8 -0.18 -19.94 -0.19
CA LYS A 8 -0.16 -18.52 -0.54
C LYS A 8 -1.57 -18.16 -0.99
N GLU A 9 -2.35 -17.55 -0.10
CA GLU A 9 -3.65 -17.01 -0.47
C GLU A 9 -3.44 -15.92 -1.52
N SER A 10 -3.77 -16.25 -2.78
CA SER A 10 -3.78 -15.27 -3.85
C SER A 10 -5.13 -14.58 -3.87
N ILE A 11 -5.13 -13.26 -3.87
CA ILE A 11 -6.34 -12.45 -4.01
C ILE A 11 -6.31 -11.67 -5.32
N THR A 12 -7.50 -11.38 -5.85
CA THR A 12 -7.65 -10.42 -6.95
C THR A 12 -8.23 -9.14 -6.39
N VAL A 13 -7.65 -8.00 -6.75
CA VAL A 13 -8.08 -6.66 -6.35
C VAL A 13 -8.12 -5.73 -7.55
N ASN A 14 -9.05 -4.77 -7.54
CA ASN A 14 -9.09 -3.70 -8.53
C ASN A 14 -8.42 -2.45 -7.97
N ILE A 15 -7.43 -1.92 -8.68
CA ILE A 15 -6.70 -0.71 -8.31
C ILE A 15 -6.65 0.19 -9.53
N PHE A 16 -7.24 1.37 -9.42
CA PHE A 16 -7.27 2.39 -10.46
C PHE A 16 -7.81 1.86 -11.81
N GLY A 17 -8.88 1.06 -11.74
CA GLY A 17 -9.54 0.48 -12.91
C GLY A 17 -8.84 -0.73 -13.53
N LYS A 18 -7.77 -1.24 -12.90
CA LYS A 18 -7.05 -2.44 -13.35
C LYS A 18 -7.10 -3.54 -12.30
N ASP A 19 -7.29 -4.77 -12.75
CA ASP A 19 -7.28 -5.93 -11.88
C ASP A 19 -5.86 -6.46 -11.69
N TYR A 20 -5.50 -6.75 -10.43
CA TYR A 20 -4.22 -7.29 -10.04
C TYR A 20 -4.42 -8.55 -9.20
N LYS A 21 -3.66 -9.60 -9.54
CA LYS A 21 -3.56 -10.80 -8.71
C LYS A 21 -2.36 -10.65 -7.77
N LEU A 22 -2.64 -10.55 -6.47
CA LEU A 22 -1.65 -10.36 -5.42
C LEU A 22 -1.53 -11.63 -4.58
N ALA A 23 -0.30 -11.94 -4.15
CA ALA A 23 -0.05 -13.01 -3.18
C ALA A 23 0.98 -12.50 -2.17
N SER A 24 0.70 -12.67 -0.88
CA SER A 24 1.63 -12.38 0.21
C SER A 24 1.75 -13.59 1.11
N LYS A 25 2.95 -13.77 1.68
CA LYS A 25 3.20 -14.79 2.71
C LYS A 25 2.91 -14.27 4.11
N ASP A 26 3.07 -12.96 4.30
CA ASP A 26 3.13 -12.32 5.62
C ASP A 26 1.89 -11.43 5.88
N THR A 27 0.94 -11.43 4.95
CA THR A 27 -0.24 -10.57 5.00
C THR A 27 -1.47 -11.37 4.62
N ASN A 28 -2.48 -11.37 5.49
CA ASN A 28 -3.74 -12.04 5.22
C ASN A 28 -4.53 -11.34 4.09
N ALA A 29 -5.48 -12.07 3.50
CA ALA A 29 -6.29 -11.59 2.37
C ALA A 29 -7.05 -10.28 2.66
N GLU A 30 -7.61 -10.13 3.87
CA GLU A 30 -8.42 -8.96 4.24
C GLU A 30 -7.57 -7.68 4.38
N THR A 31 -6.42 -7.79 5.03
CA THR A 31 -5.43 -6.71 5.13
C THR A 31 -4.97 -6.30 3.74
N MET A 32 -4.70 -7.27 2.85
CA MET A 32 -4.26 -6.96 1.48
C MET A 32 -5.37 -6.26 0.67
N LYS A 33 -6.64 -6.68 0.81
CA LYS A 33 -7.78 -5.96 0.21
C LYS A 33 -7.88 -4.52 0.75
N SER A 34 -7.69 -4.34 2.05
CA SER A 34 -7.73 -3.02 2.69
C SER A 34 -6.61 -2.10 2.17
N ILE A 35 -5.39 -2.64 2.03
CA ILE A 35 -4.24 -1.92 1.45
C ILE A 35 -4.53 -1.53 -0.01
N ALA A 36 -5.06 -2.46 -0.81
CA ALA A 36 -5.42 -2.19 -2.20
C ALA A 36 -6.50 -1.09 -2.33
N SER A 37 -7.51 -1.12 -1.46
CA SER A 37 -8.56 -0.10 -1.40
C SER A 37 -8.00 1.29 -1.02
N LEU A 38 -7.08 1.32 -0.04
CA LEU A 38 -6.38 2.54 0.34
C LEU A 38 -5.55 3.10 -0.82
N LEU A 39 -4.78 2.24 -1.50
CA LEU A 39 -3.98 2.65 -2.66
C LEU A 39 -4.86 3.20 -3.77
N ASN A 40 -5.96 2.52 -4.11
CA ASN A 40 -6.92 2.99 -5.10
C ASN A 40 -7.45 4.40 -4.76
N THR A 41 -7.87 4.60 -3.50
CA THR A 41 -8.36 5.88 -3.01
C THR A 41 -7.29 6.98 -3.14
N ARG A 42 -6.03 6.66 -2.82
CA ARG A 42 -4.92 7.62 -2.91
C ARG A 42 -4.56 7.95 -4.36
N MET A 43 -4.57 6.98 -5.27
CA MET A 43 -4.37 7.22 -6.70
C MET A 43 -5.46 8.10 -7.30
N LEU A 44 -6.73 7.90 -6.93
CA LEU A 44 -7.84 8.76 -7.36
C LEU A 44 -7.66 10.21 -6.87
N LYS A 45 -7.22 10.41 -5.62
CA LYS A 45 -6.90 11.74 -5.08
C LYS A 45 -5.72 12.40 -5.80
N THR A 46 -4.65 11.64 -6.06
CA THR A 46 -3.49 12.14 -6.84
C THR A 46 -3.90 12.52 -8.26
N ALA A 47 -4.81 11.75 -8.89
CA ALA A 47 -5.32 12.04 -10.22
C ALA A 47 -6.19 13.30 -10.26
N ALA A 48 -7.04 13.53 -9.25
CA ALA A 48 -7.95 14.67 -9.20
C ALA A 48 -7.22 16.03 -9.15
N GLY A 49 -6.00 16.06 -8.59
CA GLY A 49 -5.18 17.27 -8.49
C GLY A 49 -4.38 17.62 -9.74
N ALA A 50 -4.44 16.80 -10.81
CA ALA A 50 -3.55 16.94 -11.96
C ALA A 50 -4.29 16.94 -13.29
N LYS A 51 -3.91 17.89 -14.17
CA LYS A 51 -4.42 17.95 -15.54
C LYS A 51 -3.77 16.84 -16.36
N VAL A 52 -4.52 15.76 -16.60
CA VAL A 52 -4.20 14.62 -17.48
C VAL A 52 -2.79 14.05 -17.27
N MET A 53 -2.66 13.14 -16.30
CA MET A 53 -1.44 12.35 -16.11
C MET A 53 -1.67 10.89 -16.51
N ASN A 54 -0.63 10.26 -17.07
CA ASN A 54 -0.61 8.83 -17.34
C ASN A 54 -0.81 8.05 -16.01
N PRO A 55 -1.65 6.99 -15.97
CA PRO A 55 -1.85 6.15 -14.79
C PRO A 55 -0.57 5.66 -14.11
N SER A 56 0.49 5.38 -14.87
CA SER A 56 1.79 4.98 -14.31
C SER A 56 2.46 6.12 -13.53
N ILE A 57 2.38 7.36 -14.02
CA ILE A 57 2.90 8.54 -13.32
C ILE A 57 2.11 8.78 -12.03
N ILE A 58 0.78 8.64 -12.10
CA ILE A 58 -0.09 8.72 -10.92
C ILE A 58 0.34 7.68 -9.87
N ALA A 59 0.55 6.42 -10.28
CA ALA A 59 1.00 5.37 -9.36
C ALA A 59 2.35 5.70 -8.70
N VAL A 60 3.33 6.20 -9.46
CA VAL A 60 4.64 6.59 -8.93
C VAL A 60 4.50 7.76 -7.95
N MET A 61 3.75 8.81 -8.31
CA MET A 61 3.53 9.95 -7.42
C MET A 61 2.80 9.55 -6.14
N THR A 62 1.77 8.70 -6.25
CA THR A 62 1.07 8.17 -5.08
C THR A 62 2.02 7.36 -4.18
N ALA A 63 2.89 6.54 -4.76
CA ALA A 63 3.88 5.78 -4.00
C ALA A 63 4.88 6.70 -3.27
N LEU A 64 5.38 7.74 -3.94
CA LEU A 64 6.27 8.74 -3.32
C LEU A 64 5.61 9.44 -2.14
N ASN A 65 4.36 9.89 -2.29
CA ASN A 65 3.62 10.55 -1.23
C ASN A 65 3.41 9.61 -0.02
N LEU A 66 3.03 8.36 -0.26
CA LEU A 66 2.85 7.36 0.81
C LEU A 66 4.15 7.02 1.53
N LEU A 67 5.27 6.94 0.81
CA LEU A 67 6.61 6.75 1.39
C LEU A 67 7.01 7.93 2.27
N GLU A 68 6.77 9.16 1.83
CA GLU A 68 7.03 10.35 2.63
C GLU A 68 6.20 10.35 3.92
N GLU A 69 4.89 10.06 3.84
CA GLU A 69 4.01 9.90 5.00
C GLU A 69 4.55 8.84 5.98
N ASN A 70 4.98 7.67 5.47
CA ASN A 70 5.55 6.60 6.30
C ASN A 70 6.85 7.01 6.98
N ILE A 71 7.75 7.70 6.27
CA ILE A 71 9.01 8.19 6.82
C ILE A 71 8.74 9.23 7.93
N LYS A 72 7.81 10.16 7.72
CA LYS A 72 7.40 11.14 8.74
C LYS A 72 6.86 10.45 9.98
N LEU A 73 5.98 9.46 9.82
CA LEU A 73 5.45 8.66 10.93
C LEU A 73 6.57 7.95 11.70
N LYS A 74 7.48 7.26 11.02
CA LYS A 74 8.62 6.58 11.67
C LYS A 74 9.52 7.53 12.46
N ARG A 75 9.77 8.73 11.94
CA ARG A 75 10.54 9.77 12.65
C ARG A 75 9.84 10.24 13.91
N LEU A 76 8.52 10.47 13.85
CA LEU A 76 7.72 10.86 15.02
C LEU A 76 7.70 9.76 16.09
N TYR A 77 7.54 8.50 15.69
CA TYR A 77 7.62 7.38 16.62
C TYR A 77 8.99 7.29 17.29
N LYS A 78 10.09 7.39 16.51
CA LYS A 78 11.45 7.37 17.05
C LYS A 78 11.69 8.52 18.03
N TYR A 79 11.29 9.73 17.66
CA TYR A 79 11.40 10.89 18.55
C TYR A 79 10.63 10.66 19.85
N ASN A 80 9.40 10.16 19.78
CA ASN A 80 8.58 9.87 20.95
C ASN A 80 9.14 8.76 21.83
N THR A 81 9.85 7.77 21.30
CA THR A 81 10.52 6.75 22.13
C THR A 81 11.81 7.26 22.78
N ASP A 82 12.45 8.28 22.20
CA ASP A 82 13.69 8.86 22.74
C ASP A 82 13.42 9.86 23.89
N ILE A 83 12.19 10.38 24.05
CA ILE A 83 11.81 11.28 25.16
C ILE A 83 11.43 10.56 26.46
N TRP A 84 11.16 9.25 26.42
CA TRP A 84 10.75 8.45 27.57
C TRP A 84 11.77 7.36 27.95
N ASN A 85 12.95 7.38 27.34
CA ASN A 85 14.14 6.61 27.74
C ASN A 85 15.22 7.57 28.26
#